data_AF-A0A1F4I653-F1
#
_entry.id   AF-A0A1F4I653-F1
#
_cell.length_a   1.000
_cell.length_b   1.000
_cell.length_c   1.000
_cell.angle_alpha   90.00
_cell.angle_beta   90.00
_cell.angle_gamma   90.00
#
_symmetry.space_group_name_H-M   'P 1'
#
loop_
_entity.id
_entity.type
_entity.pdbx_description
1 polymer ?
#
loop_
_entity_poly.entity_id
_entity_poly.type
_entity_poly.pdbx_seq_one_letter_code
_entity_poly.pdbx_strand_id
1 'polypeptide(L)'
;MRSTTVKFLTLNALIVLAASLSLPIAQAQQVYRIVGSDGKLTFSDQPPPAASNAKVSAAKVSSTGPSVSAGLPYELRQVTSQYPVTLYTGDNCAPCGAGRSLLSSRGIPFTEKKVTTNEDAQALQRLSGDNSLPFMTIGSQQLMGFSDAEWTQFLNAAGYPASSALPASYRRPAPTPLVSVATAPEAPVAGAAPAAGANQRPAPRATQPANNPAGIRF
;
A
#
# COMPACT_ATOMS: atom_id res chain seq x y z
N MET A 1 -48.92 -60.98 -20.99
CA MET A 1 -48.00 -60.24 -20.09
C MET A 1 -46.66 -60.07 -20.78
N ARG A 2 -46.28 -58.84 -21.16
CA ARG A 2 -44.91 -58.30 -21.20
C ARG A 2 -45.00 -56.84 -21.64
N SER A 3 -44.67 -55.97 -20.69
CA SER A 3 -44.87 -54.53 -20.70
C SER A 3 -43.90 -53.83 -21.67
N THR A 4 -44.42 -53.22 -22.73
CA THR A 4 -43.66 -52.40 -23.69
C THR A 4 -43.62 -50.91 -23.32
N THR A 5 -44.30 -50.52 -22.24
CA THR A 5 -44.50 -49.12 -21.84
C THR A 5 -43.29 -48.47 -21.18
N VAL A 6 -42.28 -49.25 -20.75
CA VAL A 6 -41.12 -48.72 -20.01
C VAL A 6 -40.07 -48.06 -20.92
N LYS A 7 -40.07 -48.36 -22.24
CA LYS A 7 -39.01 -47.90 -23.16
C LYS A 7 -39.21 -46.48 -23.72
N PHE A 8 -40.41 -45.93 -23.62
CA PHE A 8 -40.70 -44.55 -24.05
C PHE A 8 -40.51 -43.51 -22.94
N LEU A 9 -40.40 -43.94 -21.68
CA LEU A 9 -40.21 -43.01 -20.56
C LEU A 9 -38.72 -42.64 -20.36
N THR A 10 -37.78 -43.47 -20.82
CA THR A 10 -36.33 -43.20 -20.68
C THR A 10 -35.78 -42.27 -21.76
N LEU A 11 -36.49 -42.06 -22.87
CA LEU A 11 -36.03 -41.16 -23.94
C LEU A 11 -36.42 -39.69 -23.70
N ASN A 12 -37.51 -39.43 -22.96
CA ASN A 12 -37.92 -38.06 -22.59
C ASN A 12 -37.20 -37.53 -21.34
N ALA A 13 -36.56 -38.40 -20.56
CA ALA A 13 -35.77 -37.99 -19.39
C ALA A 13 -34.38 -37.40 -19.75
N LEU A 14 -33.89 -37.63 -20.98
CA LEU A 14 -32.59 -37.12 -21.43
C LEU A 14 -32.66 -35.71 -22.04
N ILE A 15 -33.85 -35.22 -22.40
CA ILE A 15 -34.04 -33.91 -23.06
C ILE A 15 -34.30 -32.80 -22.01
N VAL A 16 -34.75 -33.14 -20.81
CA VAL A 16 -35.01 -32.15 -19.74
C VAL A 16 -33.74 -31.76 -18.96
N LEU A 17 -32.65 -32.54 -19.06
CA LEU A 17 -31.39 -32.24 -18.37
C LEU A 17 -30.42 -31.36 -19.18
N ALA A 18 -30.76 -30.99 -20.42
CA ALA A 18 -29.91 -30.21 -21.33
C ALA A 18 -30.31 -28.72 -21.44
N ALA A 19 -31.32 -28.27 -20.70
CA ALA A 19 -31.92 -26.92 -20.88
C ALA A 19 -31.61 -25.92 -19.75
N SER A 20 -30.72 -26.22 -18.81
CA SER A 20 -30.43 -25.37 -17.65
C SER A 20 -29.05 -24.70 -17.66
N LEU A 21 -28.35 -24.66 -18.80
CA LEU A 21 -27.05 -23.99 -18.92
C LEU A 21 -27.11 -22.74 -19.83
N SER A 22 -27.78 -21.70 -19.34
CA SER A 22 -27.63 -20.34 -19.89
C SER A 22 -27.37 -19.36 -18.74
N LEU A 23 -26.14 -19.36 -18.23
CA LEU A 23 -25.67 -18.23 -17.43
C LEU A 23 -25.38 -17.06 -18.39
N PRO A 24 -25.96 -15.87 -18.18
CA PRO A 24 -25.54 -14.68 -18.92
C PRO A 24 -24.10 -14.35 -18.53
N ILE A 25 -23.21 -14.42 -19.52
CA ILE A 25 -21.86 -13.86 -19.43
C ILE A 25 -22.01 -12.35 -19.24
N ALA A 26 -21.85 -11.89 -18.00
CA ALA A 26 -21.79 -10.48 -17.67
C ALA A 26 -20.53 -9.90 -18.34
N GLN A 27 -20.72 -9.20 -19.46
CA GLN A 27 -19.68 -8.40 -20.08
C GLN A 27 -19.37 -7.24 -19.12
N ALA A 28 -18.19 -7.25 -18.53
CA ALA A 28 -17.71 -6.16 -17.69
C ALA A 28 -17.65 -4.87 -18.53
N GLN A 29 -18.47 -3.87 -18.19
CA GLN A 29 -18.45 -2.58 -18.86
C GLN A 29 -17.13 -1.88 -18.51
N GLN A 30 -16.27 -1.71 -19.51
CA GLN A 30 -15.00 -1.01 -19.36
C GLN A 30 -15.29 0.49 -19.28
N VAL A 31 -15.28 1.04 -18.07
CA VAL A 31 -15.41 2.49 -17.85
C VAL A 31 -14.08 3.15 -18.19
N TYR A 32 -14.04 3.92 -19.27
CA TYR A 32 -12.85 4.66 -19.71
C TYR A 32 -12.77 6.01 -18.99
N ARG A 33 -11.64 6.30 -18.37
CA ARG A 33 -11.34 7.61 -17.81
C ARG A 33 -10.58 8.42 -18.85
N ILE A 34 -11.24 9.42 -19.39
CA ILE A 34 -10.67 10.34 -20.38
C ILE A 34 -10.23 11.59 -19.63
N VAL A 35 -8.98 12.02 -19.85
CA VAL A 35 -8.46 13.29 -19.35
C VAL A 35 -8.47 14.28 -20.52
N GLY A 36 -9.28 15.32 -20.42
CA GLY A 36 -9.28 16.42 -21.38
C GLY A 36 -7.99 17.24 -21.30
N SER A 37 -7.68 17.99 -22.35
CA SER A 37 -6.52 18.91 -22.39
C SER A 37 -6.59 20.03 -21.33
N ASP A 38 -7.77 20.22 -20.73
CA ASP A 38 -8.08 21.12 -19.64
C ASP A 38 -7.93 20.48 -18.24
N GLY A 39 -7.48 19.22 -18.16
CA GLY A 39 -7.25 18.50 -16.90
C GLY A 39 -8.51 17.93 -16.26
N LYS A 40 -9.68 18.08 -16.89
CA LYS A 40 -10.94 17.52 -16.39
C LYS A 40 -11.02 16.02 -16.67
N LEU A 41 -11.56 15.29 -15.69
CA LEU A 41 -11.75 13.86 -15.75
C LEU A 41 -13.18 13.57 -16.15
N THR A 42 -13.36 12.93 -17.30
CA THR A 42 -14.66 12.47 -17.75
C THR A 42 -14.64 10.95 -17.81
N PHE A 43 -15.59 10.30 -17.14
CA PHE A 43 -15.80 8.86 -17.21
C PHE A 43 -16.82 8.58 -18.33
N SER A 44 -16.45 7.72 -19.28
CA SER A 44 -17.31 7.37 -20.40
C SER A 44 -17.32 5.86 -20.62
N ASP A 45 -18.50 5.31 -20.87
CA ASP A 45 -18.70 3.92 -21.33
C ASP A 45 -18.50 3.77 -22.85
N GLN A 46 -18.21 4.86 -23.57
CA GLN A 46 -17.98 4.83 -25.02
C GLN A 46 -16.47 4.82 -25.31
N PRO A 47 -15.96 3.89 -26.15
CA PRO A 47 -14.56 3.91 -26.55
C PRO A 47 -14.26 5.22 -27.31
N PRO A 48 -13.17 5.94 -26.99
CA PRO A 48 -12.87 7.21 -27.64
C PRO A 48 -12.55 7.01 -29.14
N PRO A 49 -13.01 7.91 -30.02
CA PRO A 49 -12.75 7.81 -31.46
C PRO A 49 -11.24 7.90 -31.75
N ALA A 50 -10.79 7.08 -32.72
CA ALA A 50 -9.39 6.88 -33.10
C ALA A 50 -8.62 8.13 -33.57
N ALA A 51 -9.29 9.28 -33.71
CA ALA A 51 -8.69 10.55 -34.11
C ALA A 51 -8.23 11.43 -32.94
N SER A 52 -8.28 10.93 -31.71
CA SER A 52 -7.80 11.66 -30.54
C SER A 52 -6.40 11.16 -30.20
N ASN A 53 -5.43 12.05 -30.04
CA ASN A 53 -4.13 11.76 -29.40
C ASN A 53 -4.29 11.44 -27.89
N ALA A 54 -5.32 10.69 -27.53
CA ALA A 54 -5.64 10.27 -26.19
C ALA A 54 -4.91 8.96 -25.91
N LYS A 55 -3.90 9.03 -25.03
CA LYS A 55 -3.27 7.86 -24.44
C LYS A 55 -4.33 7.05 -23.68
N VAL A 56 -4.74 5.91 -24.24
CA VAL A 56 -5.54 4.92 -23.50
C VAL A 56 -4.68 4.36 -22.39
N SER A 57 -4.90 4.83 -21.17
CA SER A 57 -4.34 4.23 -19.96
C SER A 57 -5.46 3.44 -19.30
N ALA A 58 -5.42 2.11 -19.42
CA ALA A 58 -6.21 1.24 -18.55
C ALA A 58 -5.97 1.67 -17.10
N ALA A 59 -7.02 1.76 -16.30
CA ALA A 59 -6.97 2.24 -14.93
C ALA A 59 -6.04 1.36 -14.07
N LYS A 60 -4.74 1.67 -14.11
CA LYS A 60 -3.78 1.18 -13.14
C LYS A 60 -3.97 2.04 -11.91
N VAL A 61 -4.34 1.39 -10.80
CA VAL A 61 -4.26 1.99 -9.45
C VAL A 61 -2.88 2.61 -9.36
N SER A 62 -2.83 3.93 -9.47
CA SER A 62 -1.60 4.69 -9.33
C SER A 62 -1.40 4.81 -7.83
N SER A 63 -0.64 3.87 -7.26
CA SER A 63 -0.07 4.09 -5.93
C SER A 63 0.78 5.35 -6.02
N THR A 64 0.39 6.39 -5.31
CA THR A 64 1.13 7.66 -5.19
C THR A 64 2.37 7.46 -4.32
N GLY A 65 3.27 6.59 -4.77
CA GLY A 65 4.54 6.27 -4.14
C GLY A 65 5.58 5.96 -5.21
N PRO A 66 6.88 6.09 -4.90
CA PRO A 66 7.95 5.77 -5.84
C PRO A 66 7.77 4.34 -6.36
N SER A 67 7.62 4.20 -7.68
CA SER A 67 7.35 2.92 -8.33
C SER A 67 8.60 2.04 -8.30
N VAL A 68 8.56 0.94 -7.53
CA VAL A 68 9.57 -0.13 -7.54
C VAL A 68 9.79 -0.73 -8.93
N SER A 69 8.84 -0.54 -9.86
CA SER A 69 8.86 -1.14 -11.19
C SER A 69 9.35 -0.21 -12.31
N ALA A 70 9.71 1.05 -12.00
CA ALA A 70 10.14 2.01 -13.01
C ALA A 70 11.49 1.61 -13.62
N GLY A 71 11.52 1.46 -14.95
CA GLY A 71 12.75 1.14 -15.70
C GLY A 71 13.28 -0.28 -15.53
N LEU A 72 12.50 -1.20 -14.94
CA LEU A 72 12.90 -2.60 -14.83
C LEU A 72 12.86 -3.32 -16.19
N PRO A 73 13.80 -4.26 -16.45
CA PRO A 73 13.70 -5.19 -17.58
C PRO A 73 12.38 -5.97 -17.58
N TYR A 74 11.95 -6.45 -18.74
CA TYR A 74 10.66 -7.11 -18.91
C TYR A 74 10.45 -8.28 -17.93
N GLU A 75 11.42 -9.19 -17.83
CA GLU A 75 11.35 -10.36 -16.95
C GLU A 75 11.16 -9.96 -15.48
N LEU A 76 12.02 -9.07 -14.96
CA LEU A 76 11.92 -8.58 -13.59
C LEU A 76 10.59 -7.84 -13.35
N ARG A 77 10.13 -7.05 -14.31
CA ARG A 77 8.85 -6.33 -14.20
C ARG A 77 7.66 -7.27 -14.12
N GLN A 78 7.68 -8.37 -14.88
CA GLN A 78 6.62 -9.38 -14.83
C GLN A 78 6.58 -10.05 -13.44
N VAL A 79 7.74 -10.51 -12.95
CA VAL A 79 7.86 -11.15 -11.63
C VAL A 79 7.48 -10.20 -10.50
N THR A 80 7.96 -8.96 -10.51
CA THR A 80 7.60 -7.94 -9.49
C THR A 80 6.13 -7.57 -9.51
N SER A 81 5.48 -7.63 -10.68
CA SER A 81 4.03 -7.36 -10.77
C SER A 81 3.20 -8.52 -10.22
N GLN A 82 3.65 -9.77 -10.40
CA GLN A 82 2.95 -10.96 -9.95
C GLN A 82 3.22 -11.31 -8.48
N TYR A 83 4.47 -11.14 -8.04
CA TYR A 83 4.97 -11.52 -6.72
C TYR A 83 5.74 -10.36 -6.07
N PRO A 84 5.10 -9.21 -5.80
CA PRO A 84 5.77 -8.05 -5.22
C PRO A 84 6.41 -8.39 -3.87
N VAL A 85 7.65 -7.92 -3.65
CA VAL A 85 8.36 -8.08 -2.37
C VAL A 85 8.13 -6.85 -1.50
N THR A 86 7.64 -7.07 -0.29
CA THR A 86 7.58 -6.02 0.75
C THR A 86 8.33 -6.52 1.98
N LEU A 87 9.27 -5.71 2.45
CA LEU A 87 10.03 -5.96 3.66
C LEU A 87 9.55 -5.02 4.76
N TYR A 88 9.14 -5.59 5.88
CA TYR A 88 8.75 -4.87 7.08
C TYR A 88 9.91 -4.90 8.06
N THR A 89 10.35 -3.71 8.48
CA THR A 89 11.48 -3.52 9.39
C THR A 89 11.10 -2.57 10.51
N GLY A 90 11.85 -2.58 11.60
CA GLY A 90 11.63 -1.69 12.73
C GLY A 90 12.94 -1.10 13.22
N ASP A 91 12.83 -0.22 14.20
CA ASP A 91 14.01 0.23 14.93
C ASP A 91 14.49 -0.87 15.87
N ASN A 92 15.80 -0.92 16.14
CA ASN A 92 16.43 -1.98 16.93
C ASN A 92 16.23 -3.42 16.40
N CYS A 93 15.96 -3.57 15.10
CA CYS A 93 15.87 -4.88 14.45
C CYS A 93 17.23 -5.31 13.85
N ALA A 94 18.02 -6.08 14.61
CA ALA A 94 19.30 -6.61 14.14
C ALA A 94 19.20 -7.42 12.83
N PRO A 95 18.29 -8.42 12.69
CA PRO A 95 18.18 -9.21 11.47
C PRO A 95 17.61 -8.45 10.26
N CYS A 96 16.97 -7.29 10.44
CA CYS A 96 16.43 -6.50 9.33
C CYS A 96 17.52 -5.97 8.38
N GLY A 97 18.75 -5.78 8.86
CA GLY A 97 19.89 -5.44 8.01
C GLY A 97 20.26 -6.57 7.06
N ALA A 98 20.33 -7.80 7.56
CA ALA A 98 20.66 -8.98 6.77
C ALA A 98 19.63 -9.25 5.66
N GLY A 99 18.34 -9.14 5.98
CA GLY A 99 17.26 -9.25 5.00
C GLY A 99 17.37 -8.21 3.88
N ARG A 100 17.62 -6.94 4.23
CA ARG A 100 17.86 -5.89 3.21
C ARG A 100 19.07 -6.20 2.36
N SER A 101 20.17 -6.66 2.96
CA SER A 101 21.40 -7.00 2.24
C SER A 101 21.18 -8.14 1.23
N LEU A 102 20.46 -9.20 1.61
CA LEU A 102 20.12 -10.31 0.71
C LEU A 102 19.30 -9.82 -0.50
N LEU A 103 18.25 -9.04 -0.26
CA LEU A 103 17.42 -8.49 -1.34
C LEU A 103 18.23 -7.54 -2.24
N SER A 104 19.14 -6.75 -1.64
CA SER A 104 20.02 -5.83 -2.36
C SER A 104 21.02 -6.54 -3.25
N SER A 105 21.73 -7.54 -2.72
CA SER A 105 22.81 -8.26 -3.42
C SER A 105 22.26 -9.06 -4.60
N ARG A 106 21.08 -9.63 -4.44
CA ARG A 106 20.35 -10.34 -5.50
C ARG A 106 19.65 -9.42 -6.50
N GLY A 107 19.62 -8.11 -6.25
CA GLY A 107 18.97 -7.14 -7.12
C GLY A 107 17.44 -7.31 -7.17
N ILE A 108 16.84 -7.67 -6.05
CA ILE A 108 15.38 -7.80 -5.94
C ILE A 108 14.76 -6.40 -5.73
N PRO A 109 13.82 -5.96 -6.59
CA PRO A 109 13.03 -4.77 -6.32
C PRO A 109 12.06 -5.03 -5.16
N PHE A 110 12.11 -4.21 -4.11
CA PHE A 110 11.20 -4.34 -2.95
C PHE A 110 10.79 -2.98 -2.39
N THR A 111 9.65 -2.97 -1.71
CA THR A 111 9.21 -1.85 -0.87
C THR A 111 9.60 -2.11 0.58
N GLU A 112 10.14 -1.11 1.27
CA GLU A 112 10.41 -1.21 2.71
C GLU A 112 9.35 -0.45 3.51
N LYS A 113 8.75 -1.13 4.50
CA LYS A 113 7.78 -0.60 5.45
C LYS A 113 8.40 -0.57 6.84
N LYS A 114 8.43 0.62 7.45
CA LYS A 114 8.97 0.84 8.79
C LYS A 114 7.84 0.72 9.82
N VAL A 115 8.10 -0.07 10.86
CA VAL A 115 7.25 -0.29 12.02
C VAL A 115 7.93 0.40 13.19
N THR A 116 7.50 1.64 13.43
CA THR A 116 8.13 2.55 14.41
C THR A 116 7.15 3.06 15.44
N THR A 117 5.85 3.03 15.13
CA THR A 117 4.77 3.47 16.01
C THR A 117 3.94 2.30 16.53
N ASN A 118 3.13 2.54 17.56
CA ASN A 118 2.20 1.53 18.07
C ASN A 118 1.12 1.20 17.03
N GLU A 119 0.71 2.18 16.23
CA GLU A 119 -0.23 2.04 15.13
C GLU A 119 0.35 1.13 14.04
N ASP A 120 1.64 1.28 13.74
CA ASP A 120 2.34 0.37 12.83
C ASP A 120 2.40 -1.05 13.41
N ALA A 121 2.72 -1.21 14.70
CA ALA A 121 2.74 -2.53 15.34
C ALA A 121 1.36 -3.20 15.27
N GLN A 122 0.28 -2.48 15.61
CA GLN A 122 -1.07 -3.01 15.45
C GLN A 122 -1.43 -3.35 14.00
N ALA A 123 -0.91 -2.58 13.03
CA ALA A 123 -1.08 -2.89 11.61
C ALA A 123 -0.32 -4.16 11.21
N LEU A 124 0.92 -4.33 11.68
CA LEU A 124 1.71 -5.53 11.46
C LEU A 124 1.00 -6.75 12.07
N GLN A 125 0.60 -6.69 13.34
CA GLN A 125 -0.17 -7.74 14.02
C GLN A 125 -1.39 -8.20 13.21
N ARG A 126 -2.11 -7.28 12.57
CA ARG A 126 -3.27 -7.61 11.73
C ARG A 126 -2.89 -8.26 10.40
N LEU A 127 -1.69 -7.97 9.87
CA LEU A 127 -1.18 -8.51 8.61
C LEU A 127 -0.54 -9.89 8.77
N SER A 128 0.28 -10.07 9.81
CA SER A 128 1.10 -11.27 10.05
C SER A 128 0.62 -12.16 11.19
N GLY A 129 -0.30 -11.69 12.03
CA GLY A 129 -0.74 -12.41 13.24
C GLY A 129 0.24 -12.33 14.42
N ASP A 130 1.36 -11.61 14.26
CA ASP A 130 2.36 -11.31 15.29
C ASP A 130 3.15 -10.03 14.91
N ASN A 131 3.94 -9.47 15.83
CA ASN A 131 4.78 -8.29 15.65
C ASN A 131 6.27 -8.60 15.44
N SER A 132 6.61 -9.86 15.14
CA SER A 132 8.00 -10.27 14.89
C SER A 132 8.59 -9.60 13.64
N LEU A 133 9.85 -9.15 13.76
CA LEU A 133 10.61 -8.50 12.69
C LEU A 133 11.98 -9.19 12.47
N PRO A 134 12.49 -9.22 11.22
CA PRO A 134 11.84 -8.75 10.01
C PRO A 134 10.67 -9.64 9.62
N PHE A 135 9.71 -9.06 8.93
CA PHE A 135 8.63 -9.77 8.27
C PHE A 135 8.71 -9.47 6.77
N MET A 136 8.57 -10.47 5.91
CA MET A 136 8.65 -10.28 4.47
C MET A 136 7.43 -10.92 3.79
N THR A 137 6.90 -10.23 2.79
CA THR A 137 5.88 -10.80 1.91
C THR A 137 6.41 -10.92 0.49
N ILE A 138 6.11 -12.03 -0.18
CA ILE A 138 6.35 -12.25 -1.61
C ILE A 138 5.00 -12.58 -2.25
N GLY A 139 4.34 -11.58 -2.83
CA GLY A 139 2.93 -11.72 -3.23
C GLY A 139 2.06 -12.04 -2.01
N SER A 140 1.42 -13.22 -2.00
CA SER A 140 0.62 -13.71 -0.87
C SER A 140 1.43 -14.51 0.17
N GLN A 141 2.66 -14.90 -0.14
CA GLN A 141 3.51 -15.64 0.78
C GLN A 141 4.01 -14.71 1.88
N GLN A 142 3.99 -15.21 3.11
CA GLN A 142 4.40 -14.49 4.31
C GLN A 142 5.55 -15.25 4.99
N LEU A 143 6.63 -14.54 5.30
CA LEU A 143 7.83 -15.10 5.91
C LEU A 143 8.16 -14.31 7.17
N MET A 144 8.24 -15.01 8.30
CA MET A 144 8.51 -14.42 9.60
C MET A 144 9.97 -14.65 10.00
N GLY A 145 10.63 -13.59 10.46
CA GLY A 145 12.05 -13.62 10.77
C GLY A 145 12.94 -13.66 9.52
N PHE A 146 14.24 -13.69 9.75
CA PHE A 146 15.23 -13.79 8.69
C PHE A 146 15.88 -15.17 8.69
N SER A 147 15.84 -15.83 7.54
CA SER A 147 16.63 -17.01 7.21
C SER A 147 17.08 -16.87 5.75
N ASP A 148 18.39 -16.83 5.52
CA ASP A 148 18.93 -16.66 4.17
C ASP A 148 18.44 -17.76 3.23
N ALA A 149 18.52 -19.02 3.68
CA ALA A 149 18.13 -20.19 2.91
C ALA A 149 16.64 -20.17 2.55
N GLU A 150 15.78 -19.85 3.53
CA GLU A 150 14.33 -19.80 3.32
C GLU A 150 13.96 -18.67 2.36
N TRP A 151 14.45 -17.45 2.62
CA TRP A 151 14.17 -16.31 1.75
C TRP A 151 14.66 -16.55 0.33
N THR A 152 15.85 -17.12 0.18
CA THR A 152 16.41 -17.50 -1.13
C THR A 152 15.53 -18.51 -1.85
N GLN A 153 15.05 -19.54 -1.15
CA GLN A 153 14.16 -20.56 -1.73
C GLN A 153 12.85 -19.95 -2.23
N PHE A 154 12.19 -19.12 -1.42
CA PHE A 154 10.92 -18.50 -1.81
C PHE A 154 11.09 -17.48 -2.94
N LEU A 155 12.17 -16.69 -2.93
CA LEU A 155 12.49 -15.77 -4.04
C LEU A 155 12.73 -16.53 -5.35
N ASN A 156 13.47 -17.65 -5.30
CA ASN A 156 13.68 -18.52 -6.47
C ASN A 156 12.37 -19.12 -6.97
N ALA A 157 11.54 -19.63 -6.06
CA ALA A 157 10.24 -20.21 -6.41
C ALA A 157 9.28 -19.18 -7.02
N ALA A 158 9.37 -17.91 -6.61
CA ALA A 158 8.63 -16.80 -7.21
C ALA A 158 9.19 -16.36 -8.57
N GLY A 159 10.34 -16.89 -9.01
CA GLY A 159 10.96 -16.58 -10.30
C GLY A 159 11.93 -15.40 -10.28
N TYR A 160 12.33 -14.92 -9.10
CA TYR A 160 13.37 -13.89 -9.02
C TYR A 160 14.76 -14.46 -9.34
N PRO A 161 15.61 -13.73 -10.10
CA PRO A 161 16.93 -14.21 -10.47
C PRO A 161 17.85 -14.36 -9.26
N ALA A 162 18.82 -15.26 -9.35
CA ALA A 162 19.85 -15.46 -8.32
C ALA A 162 20.86 -14.30 -8.27
N SER A 163 21.03 -13.59 -9.39
CA SER A 163 21.91 -12.43 -9.54
C SER A 163 21.12 -11.19 -10.00
N SER A 164 21.67 -10.01 -9.70
CA SER A 164 21.02 -8.74 -10.06
C SER A 164 20.92 -8.58 -11.57
N ALA A 165 19.69 -8.40 -12.07
CA ALA A 165 19.39 -7.93 -13.42
C ALA A 165 18.94 -6.45 -13.43
N LEU A 166 19.19 -5.72 -12.34
CA LEU A 166 18.82 -4.31 -12.23
C LEU A 166 19.71 -3.44 -13.13
N PRO A 167 19.14 -2.43 -13.80
CA PRO A 167 19.94 -1.45 -14.54
C PRO A 167 20.71 -0.54 -13.58
N ALA A 168 21.82 0.05 -14.03
CA ALA A 168 22.64 0.98 -13.24
C ALA A 168 21.87 2.24 -12.79
N SER A 169 20.82 2.61 -13.51
CA SER A 169 19.91 3.72 -13.18
C SER A 169 18.93 3.39 -12.07
N TYR A 170 18.77 2.11 -11.70
CA TYR A 170 17.83 1.72 -10.66
C TYR A 170 18.17 2.38 -9.33
N ARG A 171 17.14 2.91 -8.67
CA ARG A 171 17.21 3.47 -7.32
C ARG A 171 16.11 2.85 -6.50
N ARG A 172 16.49 2.26 -5.37
CA ARG A 172 15.51 1.71 -4.43
C ARG A 172 14.68 2.85 -3.85
N PRO A 173 13.35 2.69 -3.73
CA PRO A 173 12.54 3.65 -2.97
C PRO A 173 13.02 3.74 -1.52
N ALA A 174 12.89 4.93 -0.94
CA ALA A 174 13.15 5.11 0.49
C ALA A 174 12.13 4.30 1.32
N PRO A 175 12.52 3.81 2.52
CA PRO A 175 11.58 3.19 3.45
C PRO A 175 10.44 4.16 3.80
N THR A 176 9.23 3.62 3.93
CA THR A 176 8.03 4.40 4.29
C THR A 176 7.40 3.84 5.56
N PRO A 177 6.71 4.64 6.37
CA PRO A 177 5.91 4.12 7.49
C PRO A 177 4.90 3.07 7.00
N LEU A 178 4.62 2.06 7.84
CA LEU A 178 3.60 1.06 7.53
C LEU A 178 2.21 1.71 7.47
N VAL A 179 1.89 2.54 8.46
CA VAL A 179 0.69 3.37 8.49
C VAL A 179 1.10 4.79 8.11
N SER A 180 0.66 5.25 6.93
CA SER A 180 0.71 6.66 6.60
C SER A 180 -0.42 7.37 7.33
N VAL A 181 -0.11 8.10 8.39
CA VAL A 181 -1.02 9.13 8.88
C VAL A 181 -1.09 10.18 7.77
N ALA A 182 -2.18 10.19 7.01
CA ALA A 182 -2.46 11.29 6.11
C ALA A 182 -2.65 12.53 6.98
N THR A 183 -1.63 13.38 7.08
CA THR A 183 -1.86 14.76 7.51
C THR A 183 -2.82 15.34 6.47
N ALA A 184 -4.09 15.44 6.83
CA ALA A 184 -5.03 16.25 6.09
C ALA A 184 -4.37 17.64 5.91
N PRO A 185 -4.37 18.23 4.70
CA PRO A 185 -3.93 19.60 4.54
C PRO A 185 -4.67 20.44 5.58
N GLU A 186 -3.92 21.08 6.47
CA GLU A 186 -4.49 22.05 7.39
C GLU A 186 -5.22 23.06 6.49
N ALA A 187 -6.55 23.04 6.58
CA ALA A 187 -7.36 24.00 5.86
C ALA A 187 -6.81 25.39 6.22
N PRO A 188 -6.55 26.28 5.25
CA PRO A 188 -6.10 27.61 5.58
C PRO A 188 -7.15 28.19 6.52
N VAL A 189 -6.74 28.47 7.75
CA VAL A 189 -7.59 29.15 8.73
C VAL A 189 -7.94 30.51 8.13
N ALA A 190 -9.13 30.57 7.53
CA ALA A 190 -9.73 31.81 7.10
C ALA A 190 -9.99 32.63 8.37
N GLY A 191 -9.25 33.73 8.49
CA GLY A 191 -9.62 34.85 9.36
C GLY A 191 -9.25 34.70 10.84
N ALA A 192 -7.96 34.82 11.16
CA ALA A 192 -7.60 35.48 12.41
C ALA A 192 -7.76 37.00 12.21
N ALA A 193 -8.96 37.51 12.45
CA ALA A 193 -9.15 38.94 12.69
C ALA A 193 -8.26 39.35 13.88
N PRO A 194 -7.61 40.52 13.85
CA PRO A 194 -6.84 40.97 15.01
C PRO A 194 -7.82 41.24 16.14
N ALA A 195 -7.83 40.36 17.15
CA ALA A 195 -8.50 40.63 18.40
C ALA A 195 -7.84 41.87 19.02
N ALA A 196 -8.63 42.94 19.07
CA ALA A 196 -8.30 44.20 19.70
C ALA A 196 -7.71 43.95 21.10
N GLY A 197 -6.64 44.69 21.41
CA GLY A 197 -5.91 44.63 22.67
C GLY A 197 -6.83 44.80 23.87
N ALA A 198 -7.06 43.70 24.59
CA ALA A 198 -7.64 43.71 25.91
C ALA A 198 -6.54 44.04 26.93
N ASN A 199 -6.69 45.20 27.56
CA ASN A 199 -6.11 45.68 28.82
C ASN A 199 -5.09 44.74 29.51
N GLN A 200 -3.83 45.18 29.53
CA GLN A 200 -2.83 44.68 30.46
C GLN A 200 -3.30 44.96 31.90
N ARG A 201 -3.58 43.89 32.64
CA ARG A 201 -3.81 43.95 34.09
C ARG A 201 -2.46 44.25 34.79
N PRO A 202 -2.35 45.29 35.63
CA PRO A 202 -1.08 45.57 36.30
C PRO A 202 -0.70 44.46 37.28
N ALA A 203 0.57 44.03 37.24
CA ALA A 203 1.15 43.16 38.25
C ALA A 203 1.19 43.86 39.63
N PRO A 204 0.96 43.14 40.74
CA PRO A 204 1.10 43.73 42.06
C PRO A 204 2.57 44.07 42.35
N ARG A 205 2.82 45.30 42.82
CA ARG A 205 4.15 45.74 43.27
C ARG A 205 4.55 44.93 44.51
N ALA A 206 5.75 44.35 44.47
CA ALA A 206 6.43 43.87 45.66
C ALA A 206 6.73 45.05 46.59
N THR A 207 6.26 44.96 47.83
CA THR A 207 6.53 45.90 48.92
C THR A 207 8.01 45.83 49.31
N GLN A 208 8.71 46.97 49.26
CA GLN A 208 10.04 47.10 49.85
C GLN A 208 9.95 47.05 51.38
N PRO A 209 10.90 46.41 52.08
CA PRO A 209 10.89 46.36 53.54
C PRO A 209 11.22 47.74 54.14
N ALA A 210 10.40 48.15 55.11
CA ALA A 210 10.62 49.34 55.92
C ALA A 210 11.88 49.20 56.79
N ASN A 211 12.76 50.21 56.75
CA ASN A 211 13.80 50.38 57.75
C ASN A 211 13.14 50.81 59.07
N ASN A 212 13.12 49.90 60.05
CA ASN A 212 12.72 50.17 61.43
C ASN A 212 13.99 50.56 62.23
N PRO A 213 14.05 51.72 62.88
CA PRO A 213 15.22 52.15 63.65
C PRO A 213 15.46 51.36 64.96
N ALA A 214 14.63 50.38 65.32
CA ALA A 214 14.73 49.64 66.58
C ALA A 214 15.42 48.25 66.51
N GLY A 215 15.98 47.83 65.37
CA GLY A 215 17.03 46.80 65.32
C GLY A 215 16.75 45.41 65.95
N ILE A 216 15.62 44.77 65.66
CA ILE A 216 15.41 43.34 66.01
C ILE A 216 14.78 42.59 64.81
N ARG A 217 15.27 41.37 64.52
CA ARG A 217 14.70 40.44 63.51
C ARG A 217 14.39 39.10 64.17
N PHE A 218 13.24 38.52 63.80
CA PHE A 218 12.84 37.15 64.11
C PHE A 218 13.19 36.22 62.96
#